data_AF-C2ETF1-F1
#
_entry.id   AF-C2ETF1-F1
#
_cell.length_a   1.000
_cell.length_b   1.000
_cell.length_c   1.000
_cell.angle_alpha   90.00
_cell.angle_beta   90.00
_cell.angle_gamma   90.00
#
_symmetry.space_group_name_H-M   'P 1'
#
loop_
_entity.id
_entity.type
_entity.pdbx_description
1 polymer ?
#
loop_
_entity_poly.entity_id
_entity_poly.type
_entity_poly.pdbx_seq_one_letter_code
_entity_poly.pdbx_strand_id
1 'polypeptide(L)'
;MSSIGDNIIDLKVDQSGFGDSQISFSNRLNTMTFNKLLLPRLLPEEKVLYLDSDVIINHSITALLNLDFSEPLAAVKDLNSPDSEINAGVVYFNNPVINQHPKIVDQLLPASKQPGLKNADQSVLSNFFYHQAKFLPRTYNYEVGVEGYAVYHHIDRIISELARISDPAIIHFDSDDKPWNLLSTVRYRELWWYYNGMSIRDIIDHVTLGTNKPRWSKLRGPLFCLTNSQNFSHLTELVTTLSDYQFEIAARTSMGPKLVSLLKYPNVRLYQGILPQVMADRLNCAKAYLDVNQGMKDTKVIRQFLESGKPVLAFNNTMSMAGNDQYLVFADDQVKKMADWIRTID
;
A
#
# COMPACT_ATOMS: atom_id res chain seq x y z
N MET A 1 24.57 24.54 -7.19
CA MET A 1 23.69 23.42 -6.84
C MET A 1 22.29 23.99 -6.74
N SER A 2 21.32 23.48 -7.51
CA SER A 2 19.92 23.87 -7.36
C SER A 2 19.41 23.37 -5.99
N SER A 3 18.82 24.26 -5.20
CA SER A 3 18.06 23.91 -3.98
C SER A 3 16.57 24.06 -4.27
N ILE A 4 15.73 23.31 -3.55
CA ILE A 4 14.27 23.33 -3.73
C ILE A 4 13.63 24.53 -3.00
N GLY A 5 14.43 25.30 -2.24
CA GLY A 5 13.95 26.47 -1.49
C GLY A 5 13.38 26.13 -0.11
N ASP A 6 13.56 24.89 0.34
CA ASP A 6 13.02 24.38 1.61
C ASP A 6 13.97 24.58 2.79
N ASN A 7 13.40 24.68 4.00
CA ASN A 7 14.12 24.67 5.27
C ASN A 7 13.72 23.44 6.08
N ILE A 8 14.72 22.69 6.57
CA ILE A 8 14.49 21.56 7.49
C ILE A 8 14.80 22.03 8.91
N ILE A 9 13.82 21.94 9.79
CA ILE A 9 13.96 22.28 11.21
C ILE A 9 13.99 20.97 12.01
N ASP A 10 15.12 20.72 12.67
CA ASP A 10 15.27 19.59 13.57
C ASP A 10 14.78 19.95 14.99
N LEU A 11 13.49 19.73 15.23
CA LEU A 11 12.85 20.04 16.51
C LEU A 11 12.96 18.86 17.49
N LYS A 12 13.71 19.06 18.58
CA LYS A 12 13.81 18.07 19.67
C LYS A 12 12.62 18.19 20.62
N VAL A 13 11.94 17.06 20.87
CA VAL A 13 10.78 16.98 21.76
C VAL A 13 11.10 16.03 22.91
N ASP A 14 10.96 16.52 24.15
CA ASP A 14 11.10 15.70 25.34
C ASP A 14 9.93 14.70 25.46
N GLN A 15 10.24 13.41 25.47
CA GLN A 15 9.27 12.32 25.58
C GLN A 15 8.86 12.02 27.03
N SER A 16 9.53 12.61 28.03
CA SER A 16 9.31 12.29 29.45
C SER A 16 7.86 12.44 29.89
N GLY A 17 7.12 13.40 29.30
CA GLY A 17 5.70 13.62 29.59
C GLY A 17 4.76 12.47 29.19
N PHE A 18 5.15 11.65 28.20
CA PHE A 18 4.33 10.60 27.58
C PHE A 18 4.65 9.17 28.05
N GLY A 19 5.57 8.99 29.01
CA GLY A 19 6.02 7.66 29.44
C GLY A 19 4.89 6.74 29.93
N ASP A 20 3.81 7.31 30.47
CA ASP A 20 2.64 6.58 30.98
C ASP A 20 1.40 6.69 30.08
N SER A 21 1.55 7.19 28.85
CA SER A 21 0.43 7.34 27.92
C SER A 21 -0.08 5.98 27.42
N GLN A 22 -1.39 5.88 27.17
CA GLN A 22 -2.02 4.62 26.76
C GLN A 22 -1.77 4.35 25.28
N ILE A 23 -0.92 3.37 25.00
CA ILE A 23 -0.61 2.93 23.64
C ILE A 23 -1.47 1.72 23.30
N SER A 24 -2.42 1.92 22.40
CA SER A 24 -3.07 0.81 21.68
C SER A 24 -2.17 0.35 20.54
N PHE A 25 -2.24 -0.93 20.17
CA PHE A 25 -1.39 -1.52 19.12
C PHE A 25 0.12 -1.31 19.35
N SER A 26 0.61 -1.66 20.54
CA SER A 26 2.02 -1.49 20.94
C SER A 26 3.04 -2.26 20.08
N ASN A 27 2.57 -3.14 19.19
CA ASN A 27 3.38 -3.78 18.16
C ASN A 27 3.77 -2.83 17.01
N ARG A 28 3.12 -1.67 16.88
CA ARG A 28 3.36 -0.70 15.79
C ARG A 28 3.41 0.76 16.21
N LEU A 29 2.76 1.12 17.32
CA LEU A 29 2.79 2.48 17.87
C LEU A 29 3.74 2.56 19.06
N ASN A 30 4.38 3.71 19.21
CA ASN A 30 5.15 4.07 20.39
C ASN A 30 4.75 5.48 20.85
N THR A 31 5.30 5.95 21.96
CA THR A 31 4.95 7.25 22.57
C THR A 31 5.14 8.45 21.63
N MET A 32 5.98 8.33 20.59
CA MET A 32 6.23 9.41 19.63
C MET A 32 4.97 9.87 18.92
N THR A 33 3.96 9.01 18.77
CA THR A 33 2.68 9.37 18.15
C THR A 33 2.02 10.56 18.84
N PHE A 34 2.20 10.70 20.16
CA PHE A 34 1.63 11.79 20.93
C PHE A 34 2.31 13.15 20.71
N ASN A 35 3.46 13.20 20.03
CA ASN A 35 4.14 14.47 19.74
C ASN A 35 3.28 15.42 18.91
N LYS A 36 2.38 14.87 18.07
CA LYS A 36 1.47 15.71 17.27
C LYS A 36 0.51 16.54 18.14
N LEU A 37 0.23 16.11 19.38
CA LEU A 37 -0.56 16.87 20.35
C LEU A 37 0.15 18.14 20.84
N LEU A 38 1.47 18.22 20.69
CA LEU A 38 2.28 19.36 21.12
C LEU A 38 2.45 20.42 20.02
N LEU A 39 2.16 20.10 18.75
CA LEU A 39 2.41 20.99 17.62
C LEU A 39 1.80 22.38 17.77
N PRO A 40 0.57 22.56 18.30
CA PRO A 40 -0.01 23.89 18.49
C PRO A 40 0.78 24.79 19.46
N ARG A 41 1.59 24.20 20.34
CA ARG A 41 2.49 24.89 21.27
C ARG A 41 3.90 25.04 20.72
N LEU A 42 4.38 24.07 19.96
CA LEU A 42 5.77 23.98 19.54
C LEU A 42 6.10 24.77 18.28
N LEU A 43 5.12 24.95 17.38
CA LEU A 43 5.34 25.56 16.08
C LEU A 43 4.72 26.96 16.02
N PRO A 44 5.46 27.99 15.56
CA PRO A 44 4.97 29.36 15.49
C PRO A 44 4.01 29.61 14.32
N GLU A 45 3.99 28.75 13.30
CA GLU A 45 3.15 28.91 12.12
C GLU A 45 1.66 28.79 12.46
N GLU A 46 0.83 29.59 11.77
CA GLU A 46 -0.61 29.61 12.01
C GLU A 46 -1.30 28.31 11.57
N LYS A 47 -0.83 27.74 10.45
CA LYS A 47 -1.39 26.56 9.81
C LYS A 47 -0.28 25.54 9.62
N VAL A 48 -0.44 24.35 10.21
CA VAL A 48 0.57 23.27 10.18
C VAL A 48 -0.06 21.99 9.64
N LEU A 49 0.40 21.52 8.47
CA LEU A 49 0.02 20.21 7.95
C LEU A 49 0.95 19.13 8.55
N TYR A 50 0.39 18.29 9.40
CA TYR A 50 1.06 17.09 9.91
C TYR A 50 0.82 15.90 8.99
N LEU A 51 1.86 15.09 8.81
CA LEU A 51 1.85 13.84 8.06
C LEU A 51 2.54 12.76 8.89
N ASP A 52 1.94 11.59 9.04
CA ASP A 52 2.63 10.41 9.57
C ASP A 52 3.78 10.01 8.62
N SER A 53 4.81 9.36 9.15
CA SER A 53 6.00 8.99 8.38
C SER A 53 5.78 7.85 7.38
N ASP A 54 4.63 7.18 7.45
CA ASP A 54 4.22 6.08 6.59
C ASP A 54 3.15 6.51 5.58
N VAL A 55 3.25 7.75 5.11
CA VAL A 55 2.50 8.26 3.96
C VAL A 55 3.37 8.45 2.72
N ILE A 56 2.72 8.47 1.57
CA ILE A 56 3.30 8.91 0.29
C ILE A 56 2.42 10.01 -0.29
N ILE A 57 3.01 11.16 -0.59
CA ILE A 57 2.38 12.21 -1.41
C ILE A 57 2.54 11.81 -2.88
N ASN A 58 1.45 11.37 -3.49
CA ASN A 58 1.41 10.87 -4.87
C ASN A 58 1.09 11.99 -5.89
N HIS A 59 0.36 13.02 -5.48
CA HIS A 59 0.01 14.18 -6.32
C HIS A 59 0.26 15.50 -5.61
N SER A 60 0.21 16.60 -6.38
CA SER A 60 0.28 17.94 -5.78
C SER A 60 -0.81 18.13 -4.72
N ILE A 61 -0.38 18.60 -3.55
CA ILE A 61 -1.25 18.94 -2.42
C ILE A 61 -1.45 20.45 -2.28
N THR A 62 -1.11 21.24 -3.30
CA THR A 62 -1.27 22.71 -3.27
C THR A 62 -2.70 23.13 -2.92
N ALA A 63 -3.71 22.42 -3.44
CA ALA A 63 -5.11 22.69 -3.11
C ALA A 63 -5.43 22.45 -1.61
N LEU A 64 -4.78 21.46 -0.98
CA LEU A 64 -4.89 21.22 0.46
C LEU A 64 -4.18 22.32 1.25
N LEU A 65 -2.96 22.71 0.85
CA LEU A 65 -2.18 23.75 1.53
C LEU A 65 -2.83 25.15 1.43
N ASN A 66 -3.58 25.41 0.36
CA ASN A 66 -4.34 26.64 0.15
C ASN A 66 -5.78 26.56 0.67
N LEU A 67 -6.15 25.48 1.37
CA LEU A 67 -7.49 25.32 1.91
C LEU A 67 -7.76 26.41 2.95
N ASP A 68 -8.79 27.21 2.70
CA ASP A 68 -9.34 28.11 3.71
C ASP A 68 -10.29 27.35 4.64
N PHE A 69 -10.04 27.42 5.94
CA PHE A 69 -10.86 26.79 6.97
C PHE A 69 -10.69 27.53 8.31
N SER A 70 -11.79 27.71 9.04
CA SER A 70 -11.83 28.41 10.34
C SER A 70 -11.88 27.45 11.53
N GLU A 71 -12.04 26.16 11.26
CA GLU A 71 -12.07 25.08 12.23
C GLU A 71 -10.70 24.91 12.92
N PRO A 72 -10.65 24.35 14.14
CA PRO A 72 -9.39 24.06 14.84
C PRO A 72 -8.48 23.11 14.07
N LEU A 73 -9.05 22.17 13.31
CA LEU A 73 -8.28 21.31 12.41
C LEU A 73 -9.10 20.87 11.20
N ALA A 74 -8.41 20.46 10.15
CA ALA A 74 -8.97 19.72 9.03
C ALA A 74 -8.33 18.33 8.93
N ALA A 75 -9.15 17.29 8.80
CA ALA A 75 -8.69 15.91 8.70
C ALA A 75 -9.71 15.03 7.97
N VAL A 76 -9.31 13.85 7.53
CA VAL A 76 -10.24 12.86 6.98
C VAL A 76 -10.85 12.07 8.14
N LYS A 77 -12.15 11.74 8.07
CA LYS A 77 -12.84 10.86 9.05
C LYS A 77 -12.15 9.49 9.11
N ASP A 78 -12.00 8.85 10.26
CA ASP A 78 -11.44 7.49 10.33
C ASP A 78 -12.25 6.50 9.48
N LEU A 79 -11.57 5.57 8.79
CA LEU A 79 -12.29 4.64 7.92
C LEU A 79 -13.13 3.64 8.70
N ASN A 80 -12.73 3.23 9.91
CA ASN A 80 -13.43 2.24 10.74
C ASN A 80 -14.50 2.88 11.63
N SER A 81 -14.25 4.10 12.12
CA SER A 81 -15.09 4.85 13.06
C SER A 81 -15.48 6.25 12.52
N PRO A 82 -16.12 6.34 11.33
CA PRO A 82 -16.31 7.59 10.61
C PRO A 82 -17.23 8.60 11.31
N ASP A 83 -18.02 8.16 12.28
CA ASP A 83 -19.00 8.97 13.02
C ASP A 83 -18.46 9.53 14.35
N SER A 84 -17.24 9.14 14.73
CA SER A 84 -16.65 9.53 16.01
C SER A 84 -15.16 9.86 15.96
N GLU A 85 -14.44 9.41 14.94
CA GLU A 85 -13.00 9.63 14.84
C GLU A 85 -12.57 10.26 13.51
N ILE A 86 -11.49 11.04 13.56
CA ILE A 86 -10.66 11.38 12.40
C ILE A 86 -9.54 10.34 12.27
N ASN A 87 -8.98 10.16 11.08
CA ASN A 87 -7.68 9.51 10.96
C ASN A 87 -6.58 10.53 11.29
N ALA A 88 -5.66 10.20 12.20
CA ALA A 88 -4.64 11.11 12.70
C ALA A 88 -3.31 11.12 11.93
N GLY A 89 -3.25 10.43 10.78
CA GLY A 89 -2.05 10.40 9.94
C GLY A 89 -1.91 11.56 8.98
N VAL A 90 -2.99 12.31 8.74
CA VAL A 90 -2.95 13.58 8.01
C VAL A 90 -3.88 14.57 8.70
N VAL A 91 -3.28 15.58 9.37
CA VAL A 91 -4.03 16.56 10.16
C VAL A 91 -3.52 17.96 9.84
N TYR A 92 -4.40 18.84 9.38
CA TYR A 92 -4.09 20.24 9.13
C TYR A 92 -4.53 21.09 10.32
N PHE A 93 -3.59 21.47 11.18
CA PHE A 93 -3.84 22.24 12.39
C PHE A 93 -4.04 23.73 12.09
N ASN A 94 -4.95 24.35 12.83
CA ASN A 94 -5.16 25.79 12.91
C ASN A 94 -4.76 26.29 14.29
N ASN A 95 -3.49 26.61 14.46
CA ASN A 95 -2.90 26.96 15.74
C ASN A 95 -3.57 28.17 16.39
N PRO A 96 -3.90 29.27 15.68
CA PRO A 96 -4.63 30.40 16.26
C PRO A 96 -5.97 30.00 16.88
N VAL A 97 -6.75 29.13 16.23
CA VAL A 97 -8.05 28.68 16.75
C VAL A 97 -7.88 27.68 17.88
N ILE A 98 -6.97 26.72 17.76
CA ILE A 98 -6.67 25.77 18.84
C ILE A 98 -6.20 26.50 20.10
N ASN A 99 -5.34 27.51 19.95
CA ASN A 99 -4.76 28.27 21.05
C ASN A 99 -5.73 29.28 21.68
N GLN A 100 -6.93 29.51 21.11
CA GLN A 100 -8.01 30.22 21.81
C GLN A 100 -8.50 29.44 23.04
N HIS A 101 -8.34 28.12 23.05
CA HIS A 101 -8.59 27.31 24.24
C HIS A 101 -7.36 27.38 25.16
N PRO A 102 -7.44 28.09 26.30
CA PRO A 102 -6.29 28.24 27.18
C PRO A 102 -5.84 26.87 27.69
N LYS A 103 -4.53 26.62 27.58
CA LYS A 103 -3.89 25.38 28.05
C LYS A 103 -4.40 24.11 27.37
N ILE A 104 -4.86 24.19 26.10
CA ILE A 104 -5.35 23.01 25.36
C ILE A 104 -4.36 21.84 25.38
N VAL A 105 -3.06 22.09 25.16
CA VAL A 105 -2.02 21.06 25.24
C VAL A 105 -1.90 20.43 26.64
N ASP A 106 -2.13 21.20 27.71
CA ASP A 106 -2.13 20.67 29.08
C ASP A 106 -3.38 19.84 29.39
N GLN A 107 -4.42 19.91 28.55
CA GLN A 107 -5.59 19.04 28.62
C GLN A 107 -5.42 17.77 27.77
N LEU A 108 -4.78 17.90 26.61
CA LEU A 108 -4.49 16.77 25.71
C LEU A 108 -3.54 15.76 26.36
N LEU A 109 -2.54 16.23 27.13
CA LEU A 109 -1.56 15.35 27.77
C LEU A 109 -2.18 14.40 28.82
N PRO A 110 -2.95 14.85 29.82
CA PRO A 110 -3.68 13.96 30.72
C PRO A 110 -4.70 13.06 29.99
N ALA A 111 -5.33 13.57 28.93
CA ALA A 111 -6.26 12.78 28.12
C ALA A 111 -5.56 11.59 27.46
N SER A 112 -4.31 11.74 27.02
CA SER A 112 -3.49 10.65 26.46
C SER A 112 -3.20 9.49 27.44
N LYS A 113 -3.41 9.71 28.73
CA LYS A 113 -3.19 8.72 29.80
C LYS A 113 -4.48 8.01 30.22
N GLN A 114 -5.64 8.45 29.72
CA GLN A 114 -6.93 7.87 30.11
C GLN A 114 -7.11 6.47 29.52
N PRO A 115 -7.64 5.50 30.29
CA PRO A 115 -7.91 4.16 29.77
C PRO A 115 -9.00 4.20 28.69
N GLY A 116 -8.96 3.23 27.78
CA GLY A 116 -10.00 3.05 26.75
C GLY A 116 -9.80 3.85 25.46
N LEU A 117 -8.64 4.49 25.28
CA LEU A 117 -8.26 5.11 23.99
C LEU A 117 -8.03 4.01 22.94
N LYS A 118 -9.00 3.82 22.05
CA LYS A 118 -8.92 2.79 20.99
C LYS A 118 -7.73 2.99 20.07
N ASN A 119 -7.45 4.23 19.69
CA ASN A 119 -6.43 4.61 18.71
C ASN A 119 -5.43 5.64 19.27
N ALA A 120 -5.05 5.52 20.55
CA ALA A 120 -4.03 6.37 21.19
C ALA A 120 -4.28 7.89 20.97
N ASP A 121 -3.33 8.60 20.35
CA ASP A 121 -3.40 10.04 20.05
C ASP A 121 -4.57 10.41 19.13
N GLN A 122 -4.95 9.52 18.21
CA GLN A 122 -6.10 9.73 17.33
C GLN A 122 -7.40 9.86 18.12
N SER A 123 -7.60 8.98 19.11
CA SER A 123 -8.77 9.06 19.98
C SER A 123 -8.74 10.33 20.82
N VAL A 124 -7.55 10.79 21.27
CA VAL A 124 -7.42 12.07 21.98
C VAL A 124 -7.82 13.25 21.09
N LEU A 125 -7.27 13.36 19.88
CA LEU A 125 -7.62 14.44 18.95
C LEU A 125 -9.11 14.41 18.60
N SER A 126 -9.66 13.23 18.35
CA SER A 126 -11.08 13.05 18.01
C SER A 126 -11.98 13.51 19.17
N ASN A 127 -11.68 13.12 20.40
CA ASN A 127 -12.45 13.52 21.57
C ASN A 127 -12.53 15.05 21.75
N PHE A 128 -11.47 15.78 21.42
CA PHE A 128 -11.43 17.23 21.58
C PHE A 128 -11.98 17.99 20.36
N PHE A 129 -11.77 17.47 19.15
CA PHE A 129 -11.93 18.27 17.94
C PHE A 129 -12.88 17.69 16.88
N TYR A 130 -13.30 16.42 16.98
CA TYR A 130 -14.08 15.76 15.91
C TYR A 130 -15.33 16.54 15.50
N HIS A 131 -16.13 17.02 16.46
CA HIS A 131 -17.37 17.76 16.19
C HIS A 131 -17.13 19.17 15.63
N GLN A 132 -15.91 19.67 15.70
CA GLN A 132 -15.50 20.99 15.19
C GLN A 132 -14.57 20.85 13.98
N ALA A 133 -14.28 19.64 13.51
CA ALA A 133 -13.29 19.40 12.47
C ALA A 133 -13.85 19.73 11.07
N LYS A 134 -13.00 20.31 10.22
CA LYS A 134 -13.24 20.36 8.79
C LYS A 134 -12.93 18.99 8.19
N PHE A 135 -13.93 18.30 7.67
CA PHE A 135 -13.69 17.00 7.03
C PHE A 135 -13.13 17.16 5.61
N LEU A 136 -11.94 16.59 5.40
CA LEU A 136 -11.26 16.55 4.12
C LEU A 136 -11.74 15.38 3.25
N PRO A 137 -11.69 15.50 1.91
CA PRO A 137 -11.85 14.36 1.02
C PRO A 137 -10.80 13.28 1.30
N ARG A 138 -11.23 12.01 1.29
CA ARG A 138 -10.40 10.81 1.53
C ARG A 138 -9.16 10.70 0.63
N THR A 139 -9.12 11.37 -0.52
CA THR A 139 -7.90 11.44 -1.37
C THR A 139 -6.69 12.02 -0.64
N TYR A 140 -6.91 12.86 0.38
CA TYR A 140 -5.84 13.45 1.20
C TYR A 140 -5.42 12.60 2.39
N ASN A 141 -6.04 11.43 2.61
CA ASN A 141 -5.60 10.43 3.58
C ASN A 141 -6.20 9.08 3.20
N TYR A 142 -5.63 8.45 2.17
CA TYR A 142 -6.13 7.20 1.62
C TYR A 142 -5.51 6.01 2.34
N GLU A 143 -6.22 5.49 3.33
CA GLU A 143 -5.81 4.36 4.18
C GLU A 143 -5.72 3.06 3.36
N VAL A 144 -4.55 2.40 3.38
CA VAL A 144 -4.29 1.13 2.70
C VAL A 144 -3.85 0.01 3.64
N GLY A 145 -4.29 -1.20 3.32
CA GLY A 145 -4.10 -2.43 4.10
C GLY A 145 -5.33 -2.88 4.86
N VAL A 146 -6.36 -2.03 4.95
CA VAL A 146 -7.68 -2.38 5.47
C VAL A 146 -8.56 -3.11 4.44
N GLU A 147 -8.22 -3.06 3.15
CA GLU A 147 -9.01 -3.67 2.07
C GLU A 147 -9.10 -5.19 2.20
N GLY A 148 -8.00 -5.86 2.56
CA GLY A 148 -7.98 -7.31 2.71
C GLY A 148 -8.94 -7.77 3.80
N TYR A 149 -8.92 -7.08 4.94
CA TYR A 149 -9.86 -7.30 6.04
C TYR A 149 -11.30 -7.02 5.61
N ALA A 150 -11.54 -5.88 4.95
CA ALA A 150 -12.87 -5.50 4.50
C ALA A 150 -13.46 -6.49 3.47
N VAL A 151 -12.66 -6.97 2.52
CA VAL A 151 -13.06 -7.98 1.53
C VAL A 151 -13.38 -9.31 2.22
N TYR A 152 -12.55 -9.75 3.17
CA TYR A 152 -12.76 -11.00 3.88
C TYR A 152 -14.02 -10.99 4.75
N HIS A 153 -14.31 -9.86 5.40
CA HIS A 153 -15.47 -9.69 6.28
C HIS A 153 -16.70 -9.07 5.62
N HIS A 154 -16.69 -8.90 4.29
CA HIS A 154 -17.80 -8.31 3.52
C HIS A 154 -18.26 -6.93 4.05
N ILE A 155 -17.30 -6.06 4.36
CA ILE A 155 -17.56 -4.71 4.86
C ILE A 155 -17.76 -3.75 3.67
N ASP A 156 -18.93 -3.84 3.04
CA ASP A 156 -19.25 -3.16 1.77
C ASP A 156 -19.04 -1.63 1.82
N ARG A 157 -19.25 -0.99 2.98
CA ARG A 157 -19.02 0.44 3.16
C ARG A 157 -17.55 0.80 2.86
N ILE A 158 -16.61 0.10 3.51
CA ILE A 158 -15.17 0.36 3.34
C ILE A 158 -14.74 0.07 1.90
N ILE A 159 -15.19 -1.06 1.36
CA ILE A 159 -14.89 -1.46 -0.02
C ILE A 159 -15.37 -0.38 -1.00
N SER A 160 -16.61 0.08 -0.86
CA SER A 160 -17.21 1.07 -1.74
C SER A 160 -16.55 2.45 -1.60
N GLU A 161 -16.18 2.84 -0.39
CA GLU A 161 -15.53 4.12 -0.13
C GLU A 161 -14.15 4.18 -0.76
N LEU A 162 -13.35 3.12 -0.61
CA LEU A 162 -12.02 3.05 -1.20
C LEU A 162 -12.06 2.86 -2.72
N ALA A 163 -13.03 2.11 -3.26
CA ALA A 163 -13.17 1.87 -4.70
C ALA A 163 -13.52 3.14 -5.50
N ARG A 164 -14.09 4.17 -4.85
CA ARG A 164 -14.41 5.46 -5.50
C ARG A 164 -13.19 6.32 -5.80
N ILE A 165 -12.02 5.95 -5.27
CA ILE A 165 -10.78 6.73 -5.39
C ILE A 165 -9.77 5.83 -6.07
N SER A 166 -9.59 6.07 -7.37
CA SER A 166 -8.63 5.32 -8.19
C SER A 166 -7.21 5.88 -8.11
N ASP A 167 -7.08 7.16 -7.79
CA ASP A 167 -5.81 7.89 -7.83
C ASP A 167 -5.71 8.90 -6.68
N PRO A 168 -5.36 8.45 -5.46
CA PRO A 168 -5.31 9.29 -4.26
C PRO A 168 -4.10 10.24 -4.26
N ALA A 169 -4.26 11.43 -3.69
CA ALA A 169 -3.19 12.43 -3.55
C ALA A 169 -2.21 12.09 -2.42
N ILE A 170 -2.70 11.56 -1.30
CA ILE A 170 -1.88 11.09 -0.18
C ILE A 170 -2.32 9.66 0.15
N ILE A 171 -1.38 8.72 0.07
CA ILE A 171 -1.56 7.30 0.39
C ILE A 171 -0.98 7.06 1.78
N HIS A 172 -1.77 6.50 2.69
CA HIS A 172 -1.37 6.27 4.08
C HIS A 172 -1.37 4.77 4.37
N PHE A 173 -0.19 4.22 4.67
CA PHE A 173 -0.01 2.79 4.96
C PHE A 173 -0.32 2.48 6.43
N ASP A 174 -1.53 2.80 6.90
CA ASP A 174 -1.93 2.85 8.31
C ASP A 174 -1.96 1.49 9.04
N SER A 175 -2.11 0.39 8.30
CA SER A 175 -2.21 -0.97 8.87
C SER A 175 -0.87 -1.57 9.34
N ASP A 176 -0.93 -2.75 9.96
CA ASP A 176 0.26 -3.56 10.31
C ASP A 176 1.03 -4.07 9.08
N ASP A 177 0.34 -4.20 7.94
CA ASP A 177 0.94 -4.70 6.71
C ASP A 177 1.65 -3.58 5.96
N LYS A 178 2.92 -3.35 6.32
CA LYS A 178 3.70 -2.25 5.75
C LYS A 178 4.32 -2.62 4.39
N PRO A 179 4.43 -1.67 3.45
CA PRO A 179 4.98 -1.92 2.12
C PRO A 179 6.48 -2.24 2.13
N TRP A 180 7.20 -1.99 3.23
CA TRP A 180 8.61 -2.36 3.40
C TRP A 180 8.83 -3.76 4.02
N ASN A 181 7.77 -4.44 4.46
CA ASN A 181 7.87 -5.83 4.91
C ASN A 181 8.36 -6.73 3.77
N LEU A 182 8.98 -7.88 4.07
CA LEU A 182 9.44 -8.83 3.04
C LEU A 182 8.32 -9.21 2.05
N LEU A 183 7.13 -9.46 2.59
CA LEU A 183 5.91 -9.67 1.85
C LEU A 183 4.85 -8.72 2.38
N SER A 184 3.99 -8.23 1.49
CA SER A 184 2.87 -7.37 1.84
C SER A 184 1.74 -7.53 0.83
N THR A 185 0.52 -7.37 1.31
CA THR A 185 -0.72 -7.44 0.54
C THR A 185 -1.21 -6.05 0.12
N VAL A 186 -0.63 -4.97 0.67
CA VAL A 186 -1.10 -3.60 0.44
C VAL A 186 -0.91 -3.15 -1.00
N ARG A 187 -1.88 -2.36 -1.46
CA ARG A 187 -1.75 -1.61 -2.73
C ARG A 187 -0.65 -0.57 -2.61
N TYR A 188 -0.19 -0.05 -3.75
CA TYR A 188 0.85 0.98 -3.82
C TYR A 188 2.22 0.60 -3.22
N ARG A 189 2.45 -0.68 -2.89
CA ARG A 189 3.77 -1.16 -2.42
C ARG A 189 4.93 -0.72 -3.33
N GLU A 190 4.76 -0.81 -4.64
CA GLU A 190 5.81 -0.41 -5.59
C GLU A 190 6.08 1.08 -5.58
N LEU A 191 5.04 1.89 -5.33
CA LEU A 191 5.18 3.33 -5.24
C LEU A 191 6.05 3.70 -4.04
N TRP A 192 5.84 3.03 -2.91
CA TRP A 192 6.68 3.19 -1.73
C TRP A 192 8.15 2.84 -2.02
N TRP A 193 8.40 1.68 -2.64
CA TRP A 193 9.77 1.26 -2.99
C TRP A 193 10.41 2.15 -4.05
N TYR A 194 9.62 2.72 -4.96
CA TYR A 194 10.11 3.70 -5.91
C TYR A 194 10.67 4.92 -5.18
N TYR A 195 9.90 5.56 -4.30
CA TYR A 195 10.36 6.73 -3.55
C TYR A 195 11.50 6.40 -2.59
N ASN A 196 11.47 5.23 -1.95
CA ASN A 196 12.58 4.77 -1.10
C ASN A 196 13.89 4.60 -1.89
N GLY A 197 13.81 4.19 -3.16
CA GLY A 197 14.95 4.02 -4.04
C GLY A 197 15.42 5.30 -4.75
N MET A 198 14.71 6.43 -4.61
CA MET A 198 15.12 7.70 -5.21
C MET A 198 16.31 8.30 -4.48
N SER A 199 17.24 8.86 -5.23
CA SER A 199 18.31 9.69 -4.66
C SER A 199 17.80 11.11 -4.40
N ILE A 200 18.46 11.85 -3.50
CA ILE A 200 18.21 13.29 -3.30
C ILE A 200 18.36 14.06 -4.62
N ARG A 201 19.26 13.60 -5.51
CA ARG A 201 19.44 14.24 -6.81
C ARG A 201 18.22 14.07 -7.70
N ASP A 202 17.60 12.89 -7.71
CA ASP A 202 16.36 12.64 -8.45
C ASP A 202 15.24 13.59 -7.97
N ILE A 203 15.18 13.85 -6.66
CA ILE A 203 14.21 14.79 -6.07
C ILE A 203 14.48 16.23 -6.54
N ILE A 204 15.72 16.69 -6.46
CA ILE A 204 16.13 18.03 -6.92
C ILE A 204 15.86 18.24 -8.41
N ASP A 205 16.04 17.19 -9.21
CA ASP A 205 15.83 17.23 -10.65
C ASP A 205 14.35 16.98 -11.04
N HIS A 206 13.46 16.89 -10.06
CA HIS A 206 12.03 16.62 -10.24
C HIS A 206 11.76 15.40 -11.12
N VAL A 207 12.56 14.34 -10.94
CA VAL A 207 12.38 13.06 -11.65
C VAL A 207 11.04 12.45 -11.24
N THR A 208 10.18 12.21 -12.23
CA THR A 208 8.90 11.53 -12.04
C THR A 208 8.99 10.06 -12.45
N LEU A 209 8.06 9.24 -11.97
CA LEU A 209 7.92 7.81 -12.35
C LEU A 209 7.96 7.56 -13.87
N GLY A 210 7.48 8.52 -14.66
CA GLY A 210 7.51 8.45 -16.12
C GLY A 210 8.92 8.59 -16.72
N THR A 211 9.83 9.26 -16.01
CA THR A 211 11.20 9.58 -16.46
C THR A 211 12.24 8.56 -16.00
N ASN A 212 12.11 8.00 -14.78
CA ASN A 212 12.90 6.87 -14.30
C ASN A 212 11.99 5.68 -14.06
N LYS A 213 11.75 4.90 -15.12
CA LYS A 213 10.96 3.68 -14.95
C LYS A 213 11.76 2.69 -14.05
N PRO A 214 11.14 2.08 -13.03
CA PRO A 214 11.81 1.17 -12.11
C PRO A 214 12.54 0.02 -12.83
N ARG A 215 13.53 -0.65 -12.23
CA ARG A 215 14.30 -1.71 -12.90
C ARG A 215 13.43 -2.80 -13.54
N TRP A 216 12.30 -3.15 -12.92
CA TRP A 216 11.32 -4.11 -13.45
C TRP A 216 10.59 -3.64 -14.70
N SER A 217 10.53 -2.33 -14.98
CA SER A 217 9.98 -1.79 -16.22
C SER A 217 10.78 -2.14 -17.48
N LYS A 218 12.03 -2.61 -17.30
CA LYS A 218 12.89 -3.10 -18.39
C LYS A 218 12.63 -4.58 -18.71
N LEU A 219 11.90 -5.29 -17.85
CA LEU A 219 11.55 -6.69 -18.09
C LEU A 219 10.38 -6.76 -19.09
N ARG A 220 10.40 -7.81 -19.92
CA ARG A 220 9.30 -8.24 -20.77
C ARG A 220 8.21 -8.90 -19.91
N GLY A 221 7.02 -9.13 -20.48
CA GLY A 221 5.89 -9.61 -19.68
C GLY A 221 5.22 -8.49 -18.88
N PRO A 222 4.21 -8.82 -18.05
CA PRO A 222 4.30 -9.89 -17.07
C PRO A 222 3.77 -11.26 -17.52
N LEU A 223 4.37 -12.33 -17.00
CA LEU A 223 3.88 -13.71 -17.05
C LEU A 223 3.22 -14.04 -15.72
N PHE A 224 1.92 -14.32 -15.72
CA PHE A 224 1.13 -14.43 -14.49
C PHE A 224 0.85 -15.88 -14.11
N CYS A 225 0.87 -16.19 -12.82
CA CYS A 225 0.44 -17.48 -12.29
C CYS A 225 -0.35 -17.27 -11.01
N LEU A 226 -1.55 -17.87 -10.89
CA LEU A 226 -2.29 -17.94 -9.63
C LEU A 226 -2.15 -19.34 -9.03
N THR A 227 -1.82 -19.42 -7.76
CA THR A 227 -1.59 -20.70 -7.08
C THR A 227 -2.33 -20.81 -5.75
N ASN A 228 -2.66 -22.04 -5.38
CA ASN A 228 -3.06 -22.45 -4.03
C ASN A 228 -2.08 -23.47 -3.42
N SER A 229 -0.86 -23.55 -3.98
CA SER A 229 0.19 -24.49 -3.63
C SER A 229 1.56 -23.84 -3.75
N GLN A 230 2.51 -24.36 -2.99
CA GLN A 230 3.91 -23.94 -3.07
C GLN A 230 4.73 -24.81 -4.04
N ASN A 231 4.11 -25.85 -4.59
CA ASN A 231 4.75 -26.78 -5.51
C ASN A 231 4.38 -26.42 -6.95
N PHE A 232 5.38 -26.43 -7.82
CA PHE A 232 5.28 -26.05 -9.22
C PHE A 232 6.10 -27.01 -10.07
N SER A 233 5.64 -27.22 -11.30
CA SER A 233 6.43 -27.93 -12.31
C SER A 233 7.33 -26.93 -13.03
N HIS A 234 8.65 -27.15 -12.96
CA HIS A 234 9.69 -26.40 -13.68
C HIS A 234 9.71 -24.87 -13.52
N LEU A 235 9.00 -24.29 -12.54
CA LEU A 235 8.94 -22.83 -12.38
C LEU A 235 10.32 -22.20 -12.18
N THR A 236 11.19 -22.79 -11.35
CA THR A 236 12.54 -22.26 -11.13
C THR A 236 13.36 -22.24 -12.43
N GLU A 237 13.22 -23.26 -13.27
CA GLU A 237 13.93 -23.38 -14.54
C GLU A 237 13.40 -22.38 -15.58
N LEU A 238 12.09 -22.12 -15.60
CA LEU A 238 11.49 -21.07 -16.41
C LEU A 238 11.97 -19.68 -15.97
N VAL A 239 11.96 -19.40 -14.67
CA VAL A 239 12.40 -18.13 -14.09
C VAL A 239 13.86 -17.81 -14.45
N THR A 240 14.75 -18.81 -14.40
CA THR A 240 16.16 -18.63 -14.77
C THR A 240 16.35 -18.51 -16.28
N THR A 241 15.62 -19.29 -17.07
CA THR A 241 15.72 -19.30 -18.55
C THR A 241 15.18 -18.01 -19.16
N LEU A 242 14.13 -17.44 -18.58
CA LEU A 242 13.47 -16.20 -19.01
C LEU A 242 13.80 -15.04 -18.06
N SER A 243 15.08 -14.83 -17.80
CA SER A 243 15.57 -13.80 -16.86
C SER A 243 15.24 -12.37 -17.29
N ASP A 244 14.89 -12.17 -18.57
CA ASP A 244 14.41 -10.92 -19.16
C ASP A 244 12.88 -10.74 -19.05
N TYR A 245 12.13 -11.71 -18.53
CA TYR A 245 10.67 -11.62 -18.30
C TYR A 245 10.32 -11.48 -16.82
N GLN A 246 9.34 -10.63 -16.52
CA GLN A 246 8.73 -10.53 -15.20
C GLN A 246 7.77 -11.69 -14.95
N PHE A 247 8.03 -12.49 -13.92
CA PHE A 247 7.11 -13.47 -13.37
C PHE A 247 6.31 -12.85 -12.23
N GLU A 248 4.98 -12.91 -12.32
CA GLU A 248 4.04 -12.46 -11.30
C GLU A 248 3.31 -13.69 -10.74
N ILE A 249 3.73 -14.14 -9.56
CA ILE A 249 3.15 -15.30 -8.90
C ILE A 249 2.24 -14.82 -7.79
N ALA A 250 0.96 -15.17 -7.86
CA ALA A 250 -0.07 -14.73 -6.94
C ALA A 250 -0.66 -15.90 -6.15
N ALA A 251 -1.06 -15.62 -4.92
CA ALA A 251 -1.84 -16.52 -4.07
C ALA A 251 -2.91 -15.72 -3.32
N ARG A 252 -4.07 -16.34 -3.09
CA ARG A 252 -5.13 -15.74 -2.25
C ARG A 252 -4.83 -15.81 -0.75
N THR A 253 -3.79 -16.57 -0.37
CA THR A 253 -3.37 -16.80 1.01
C THR A 253 -1.92 -16.36 1.20
N SER A 254 -1.41 -16.49 2.42
CA SER A 254 0.02 -16.41 2.70
C SER A 254 0.79 -17.45 1.87
N MET A 255 1.99 -17.06 1.44
CA MET A 255 2.91 -17.94 0.71
C MET A 255 3.89 -18.58 1.68
N GLY A 256 4.19 -19.87 1.50
CA GLY A 256 5.23 -20.52 2.30
C GLY A 256 6.62 -20.52 1.67
N PRO A 257 7.60 -21.12 2.36
CA PRO A 257 9.02 -20.85 2.14
C PRO A 257 9.52 -21.13 0.72
N LYS A 258 8.98 -22.13 0.03
CA LYS A 258 9.38 -22.46 -1.35
C LYS A 258 9.11 -21.30 -2.31
N LEU A 259 7.91 -20.71 -2.23
CA LEU A 259 7.55 -19.54 -3.02
C LEU A 259 8.36 -18.32 -2.61
N VAL A 260 8.45 -18.04 -1.31
CA VAL A 260 9.22 -16.89 -0.79
C VAL A 260 10.68 -16.94 -1.21
N SER A 261 11.28 -18.14 -1.29
CA SER A 261 12.66 -18.30 -1.75
C SER A 261 12.91 -17.86 -3.20
N LEU A 262 11.85 -17.71 -4.01
CA LEU A 262 11.96 -17.22 -5.39
C LEU A 262 12.27 -15.72 -5.45
N LEU A 263 12.09 -14.96 -4.35
CA LEU A 263 12.48 -13.53 -4.28
C LEU A 263 13.97 -13.29 -4.49
N LYS A 264 14.81 -14.34 -4.42
CA LYS A 264 16.22 -14.25 -4.82
C LYS A 264 16.41 -13.94 -6.30
N TYR A 265 15.39 -14.18 -7.13
CA TYR A 265 15.41 -13.88 -8.56
C TYR A 265 14.82 -12.49 -8.81
N PRO A 266 15.58 -11.56 -9.43
CA PRO A 266 15.15 -10.17 -9.58
C PRO A 266 13.98 -9.99 -10.55
N ASN A 267 13.65 -11.02 -11.32
CA ASN A 267 12.55 -11.07 -12.27
C ASN A 267 11.31 -11.78 -11.71
N VAL A 268 11.27 -12.11 -10.42
CA VAL A 268 10.11 -12.69 -9.75
C VAL A 268 9.45 -11.67 -8.83
N ARG A 269 8.12 -11.63 -8.89
CA ARG A 269 7.28 -10.87 -7.98
C ARG A 269 6.23 -11.78 -7.37
N LEU A 270 6.05 -11.65 -6.06
CA LEU A 270 5.09 -12.42 -5.28
C LEU A 270 3.94 -11.53 -4.80
N TYR A 271 2.72 -11.98 -5.04
CA TYR A 271 1.50 -11.38 -4.51
C TYR A 271 0.82 -12.35 -3.56
N GLN A 272 1.19 -12.33 -2.28
CA GLN A 272 0.45 -13.05 -1.26
C GLN A 272 -0.86 -12.31 -0.95
N GLY A 273 -1.91 -13.02 -0.54
CA GLY A 273 -3.20 -12.41 -0.17
C GLY A 273 -3.75 -11.46 -1.23
N ILE A 274 -3.56 -11.78 -2.52
CA ILE A 274 -3.85 -10.84 -3.61
C ILE A 274 -5.32 -10.38 -3.58
N LEU A 275 -5.52 -9.05 -3.58
CA LEU A 275 -6.85 -8.45 -3.61
C LEU A 275 -7.53 -8.65 -4.97
N PRO A 276 -8.87 -8.79 -5.03
CA PRO A 276 -9.58 -9.01 -6.29
C PRO A 276 -9.29 -7.97 -7.37
N GLN A 277 -9.26 -6.68 -7.01
CA GLN A 277 -8.96 -5.59 -7.95
C GLN A 277 -7.52 -5.69 -8.48
N VAL A 278 -6.55 -5.93 -7.60
CA VAL A 278 -5.15 -6.10 -7.98
C VAL A 278 -4.99 -7.31 -8.91
N MET A 279 -5.65 -8.42 -8.60
CA MET A 279 -5.66 -9.61 -9.45
C MET A 279 -6.23 -9.32 -10.84
N ALA A 280 -7.35 -8.61 -10.93
CA ALA A 280 -7.94 -8.21 -12.21
C ALA A 280 -6.98 -7.35 -13.03
N ASP A 281 -6.33 -6.35 -12.41
CA ASP A 281 -5.34 -5.51 -13.07
C ASP A 281 -4.13 -6.31 -13.57
N ARG A 282 -3.65 -7.27 -12.77
CA ARG A 282 -2.51 -8.13 -13.16
C ARG A 282 -2.88 -9.06 -14.32
N LEU A 283 -4.04 -9.70 -14.29
CA LEU A 283 -4.54 -10.51 -15.41
C LEU A 283 -4.69 -9.66 -16.69
N ASN A 284 -5.21 -8.44 -16.56
CA ASN A 284 -5.34 -7.51 -17.69
C ASN A 284 -3.98 -7.09 -18.27
N CYS A 285 -2.94 -6.93 -17.44
CA CYS A 285 -1.60 -6.57 -17.90
C CYS A 285 -0.78 -7.76 -18.41
N ALA A 286 -1.06 -8.98 -17.95
CA ALA A 286 -0.26 -10.16 -18.27
C ALA A 286 -0.26 -10.49 -19.76
N LYS A 287 0.91 -10.86 -20.28
CA LYS A 287 1.10 -11.37 -21.65
C LYS A 287 0.63 -12.81 -21.80
N ALA A 288 0.85 -13.61 -20.76
CA ALA A 288 0.47 -15.02 -20.73
C ALA A 288 0.16 -15.46 -19.30
N TYR A 289 -0.64 -16.52 -19.19
CA TYR A 289 -0.89 -17.22 -17.93
C TYR A 289 -0.12 -18.54 -17.92
N LEU A 290 0.65 -18.78 -16.86
CA LEU A 290 1.41 -20.02 -16.66
C LEU A 290 0.64 -20.91 -15.67
N ASP A 291 -0.06 -21.92 -16.17
CA ASP A 291 -0.76 -22.92 -15.35
C ASP A 291 0.19 -24.03 -14.89
N VAL A 292 1.30 -23.65 -14.24
CA VAL A 292 2.41 -24.53 -13.85
C VAL A 292 2.44 -24.85 -12.35
N ASN A 293 1.46 -24.37 -11.59
CA ASN A 293 1.29 -24.71 -10.18
C ASN A 293 0.69 -26.11 -10.00
N GLN A 294 1.03 -26.80 -8.92
CA GLN A 294 0.40 -28.08 -8.57
C GLN A 294 -0.83 -27.86 -7.66
N GLY A 295 -1.62 -28.91 -7.45
CA GLY A 295 -2.77 -28.89 -6.57
C GLY A 295 -4.01 -28.25 -7.18
N MET A 296 -4.92 -27.75 -6.32
CA MET A 296 -6.20 -27.20 -6.78
C MET A 296 -6.01 -25.93 -7.62
N LYS A 297 -6.76 -25.86 -8.73
CA LYS A 297 -6.74 -24.77 -9.70
C LYS A 297 -7.94 -23.86 -9.56
N ASP A 298 -7.74 -22.56 -9.71
CA ASP A 298 -8.85 -21.61 -9.85
C ASP A 298 -9.32 -21.60 -11.31
N THR A 299 -10.20 -22.55 -11.62
CA THR A 299 -10.71 -22.77 -12.99
C THR A 299 -11.48 -21.57 -13.54
N LYS A 300 -12.02 -20.70 -12.68
CA LYS A 300 -12.74 -19.49 -13.10
C LYS A 300 -11.75 -18.46 -13.63
N VAL A 301 -10.65 -18.22 -12.91
CA VAL A 301 -9.60 -17.29 -13.34
C VAL A 301 -8.94 -17.76 -14.64
N ILE A 302 -8.68 -19.06 -14.77
CA ILE A 302 -8.14 -19.65 -16.00
C ILE A 302 -9.07 -19.40 -17.19
N ARG A 303 -10.37 -19.70 -17.04
CA ARG A 303 -11.36 -19.48 -18.11
C ARG A 303 -11.47 -18.01 -18.49
N GLN A 304 -11.52 -17.12 -17.50
CA GLN A 304 -11.53 -15.68 -17.73
C GLN A 304 -10.32 -15.23 -18.55
N PHE A 305 -9.14 -15.79 -18.28
CA PHE A 305 -7.93 -15.45 -19.04
C PHE A 305 -7.98 -15.99 -20.48
N LEU A 306 -8.45 -17.22 -20.69
CA LEU A 306 -8.69 -17.77 -22.03
C LEU A 306 -9.69 -16.93 -22.84
N GLU A 307 -10.80 -16.53 -22.21
CA GLU A 307 -11.83 -15.67 -22.82
C GLU A 307 -11.30 -14.29 -23.24
N SER A 308 -10.19 -13.83 -22.64
CA SER A 308 -9.51 -12.59 -23.05
C SER A 308 -8.69 -12.73 -24.35
N GLY A 309 -8.59 -13.95 -24.91
CA GLY A 309 -7.81 -14.25 -26.12
C GLY A 309 -6.30 -14.35 -25.90
N LYS A 310 -5.84 -14.32 -24.64
CA LYS A 310 -4.43 -14.41 -24.27
C LYS A 310 -4.01 -15.86 -23.99
N PRO A 311 -2.75 -16.22 -24.26
CA PRO A 311 -2.28 -17.59 -24.16
C PRO A 311 -2.20 -18.09 -22.72
N VAL A 312 -2.69 -19.33 -22.51
CA VAL A 312 -2.46 -20.12 -21.30
C VAL A 312 -1.54 -21.28 -21.63
N LEU A 313 -0.43 -21.38 -20.90
CA LEU A 313 0.58 -22.41 -21.09
C LEU A 313 0.61 -23.34 -19.87
N ALA A 314 0.78 -24.63 -20.10
CA ALA A 314 0.88 -25.63 -19.04
C ALA A 314 1.84 -26.77 -19.42
N PHE A 315 2.28 -27.53 -18.43
CA PHE A 315 2.87 -28.85 -18.66
C PHE A 315 1.81 -29.94 -18.55
N ASN A 316 2.05 -31.12 -19.14
CA ASN A 316 1.14 -32.27 -19.06
C ASN A 316 0.72 -32.57 -17.61
N ASN A 317 1.66 -32.49 -16.66
CA ASN A 317 1.38 -32.78 -15.25
C ASN A 317 0.67 -31.66 -14.46
N THR A 318 0.46 -30.48 -15.06
CA THR A 318 -0.10 -29.31 -14.36
C THR A 318 -1.33 -28.73 -15.02
N MET A 319 -1.63 -29.07 -16.28
CA MET A 319 -2.78 -28.56 -16.99
C MET A 319 -4.10 -28.80 -16.23
N SER A 320 -4.93 -27.77 -16.14
CA SER A 320 -6.28 -27.89 -15.61
C SER A 320 -7.25 -28.51 -16.63
N MET A 321 -8.23 -29.27 -16.15
CA MET A 321 -9.39 -29.70 -16.96
C MET A 321 -10.22 -28.53 -17.51
N ALA A 322 -10.05 -27.32 -16.95
CA ALA A 322 -10.74 -26.12 -17.43
C ALA A 322 -10.14 -25.54 -18.73
N GLY A 323 -8.98 -26.05 -19.16
CA GLY A 323 -8.24 -25.53 -20.31
C GLY A 323 -8.79 -25.90 -21.68
N ASN A 324 -9.55 -26.99 -21.78
CA ASN A 324 -9.94 -27.62 -23.05
C ASN A 324 -8.75 -27.65 -24.06
N ASP A 325 -9.04 -27.62 -25.37
CA ASP A 325 -8.03 -27.59 -26.45
C ASP A 325 -7.38 -26.21 -26.66
N GLN A 326 -7.70 -25.21 -25.81
CA GLN A 326 -7.18 -23.85 -25.94
C GLN A 326 -5.85 -23.64 -25.22
N TYR A 327 -5.42 -24.62 -24.42
CA TYR A 327 -4.12 -24.59 -23.77
C TYR A 327 -2.99 -24.86 -24.76
N LEU A 328 -1.87 -24.16 -24.54
CA LEU A 328 -0.59 -24.53 -25.10
C LEU A 328 0.10 -25.48 -24.13
N VAL A 329 -0.10 -26.78 -24.35
CA VAL A 329 0.44 -27.83 -23.50
C VAL A 329 1.79 -28.30 -24.01
N PHE A 330 2.77 -28.34 -23.12
CA PHE A 330 4.11 -28.85 -23.38
C PHE A 330 4.33 -30.15 -22.59
N ALA A 331 5.14 -31.06 -23.13
CA ALA A 331 5.57 -32.21 -22.33
C ALA A 331 6.43 -31.74 -21.15
N ASP A 332 6.44 -32.50 -20.06
CA ASP A 332 7.09 -32.11 -18.81
C ASP A 332 8.60 -31.84 -18.98
N ASP A 333 9.25 -32.47 -19.97
CA ASP A 333 10.66 -32.27 -20.32
C ASP A 333 10.91 -31.12 -21.32
N GLN A 334 9.86 -30.42 -21.78
CA GLN A 334 9.91 -29.41 -22.83
C GLN A 334 9.96 -27.97 -22.31
N VAL A 335 10.61 -27.74 -21.18
CA VAL A 335 10.77 -26.41 -20.57
C VAL A 335 11.37 -25.39 -21.55
N LYS A 336 12.40 -25.79 -22.30
CA LYS A 336 13.02 -24.94 -23.32
C LYS A 336 12.05 -24.56 -24.44
N LYS A 337 11.22 -25.50 -24.90
CA LYS A 337 10.24 -25.21 -25.96
C LYS A 337 9.17 -24.23 -25.48
N MET A 338 8.72 -24.37 -24.23
CA MET A 338 7.80 -23.41 -23.62
C MET A 338 8.44 -22.02 -23.53
N ALA A 339 9.70 -21.93 -23.08
CA ALA A 339 10.42 -20.66 -23.02
C ALA A 339 10.65 -20.03 -24.40
N ASP A 340 11.02 -20.83 -25.40
CA ASP A 340 11.18 -20.36 -26.78
C ASP A 340 9.85 -19.87 -27.37
N TRP A 341 8.74 -20.53 -27.06
CA TRP A 341 7.40 -20.06 -27.44
C TRP A 341 7.05 -18.73 -26.76
N ILE A 342 7.33 -18.56 -25.46
CA ILE A 342 7.08 -17.30 -24.74
C ILE A 342 7.85 -16.13 -25.37
N ARG A 343 9.04 -16.38 -25.93
CA ARG A 343 9.80 -15.36 -26.66
C ARG A 343 9.15 -14.89 -27.96
N THR A 344 8.16 -15.62 -28.48
CA THR A 344 7.48 -15.27 -29.74
C THR A 344 6.29 -14.33 -29.55
N ILE A 345 5.75 -14.20 -28.33
CA ILE A 345 4.59 -13.34 -28.03
C ILE A 345 5.00 -11.92 -27.59
N ASP A 346 6.20 -11.50 -27.96
CA ASP A 346 6.79 -10.26 -27.49
C ASP A 346 6.44 -9.01 -28.29
#